data_AF-A0A2U3KJQ6-F1
#
_entry.id   AF-A0A2U3KJQ6-F1
#
_cell.length_a   1.000
_cell.length_b   1.000
_cell.length_c   1.000
_cell.angle_alpha   90.00
_cell.angle_beta   90.00
_cell.angle_gamma   90.00
#
_symmetry.space_group_name_H-M   'P 1'
#
loop_
_entity.id
_entity.type
_entity.pdbx_description
1 polymer ?
#
loop_
_entity_poly.entity_id
_entity_poly.type
_entity_poly.pdbx_seq_one_letter_code
_entity_poly.pdbx_strand_id
1 'polypeptide(L)'
;MHPLALLCVGMYGETLPPQDGAPVRLVVPWKYGFKSIKSLIKIKLVGSQPPTTWNMATPEEYGFYSNVNPKVDHPRWSQAKEQRLPSPFKNHPTEMFNGYGDQVASLYTGMDLKKNF
;
A
#
# COMPACT_ATOMS: atom_id res chain seq x y z
N MET A 1 -8.72 7.12 -11.71
CA MET A 1 -9.37 6.51 -10.52
C MET A 1 -9.43 5.00 -10.73
N HIS A 2 -9.30 4.19 -9.68
CA HIS A 2 -9.26 2.72 -9.83
C HIS A 2 -10.29 2.04 -8.90
N PRO A 3 -11.08 1.07 -9.39
CA PRO A 3 -12.18 0.46 -8.63
C PRO A 3 -11.72 -0.34 -7.39
N LEU A 4 -10.47 -0.79 -7.33
CA LEU A 4 -9.93 -1.50 -6.17
C LEU A 4 -9.51 -0.59 -5.00
N ALA A 5 -9.52 0.74 -5.17
CA ALA A 5 -9.25 1.65 -4.06
C ALA A 5 -10.55 1.96 -3.31
N LEU A 6 -10.61 1.64 -2.02
CA LEU A 6 -11.84 1.63 -1.24
C LEU A 6 -11.75 2.55 -0.02
N LEU A 7 -12.85 3.23 0.29
CA LEU A 7 -13.13 3.70 1.65
C LEU A 7 -13.77 2.55 2.42
N CYS A 8 -13.03 2.00 3.37
CA CYS A 8 -13.45 0.88 4.21
C CYS A 8 -14.02 1.43 5.52
N VAL A 9 -15.21 0.94 5.88
CA VAL A 9 -15.95 1.31 7.10
C VAL A 9 -16.25 0.11 8.00
N GLY A 10 -15.96 -1.10 7.52
CA GLY A 10 -16.20 -2.35 8.23
C GLY A 10 -15.26 -3.47 7.80
N MET A 11 -15.15 -4.48 8.65
CA MET A 11 -14.43 -5.73 8.40
C MET A 11 -15.13 -6.90 9.10
N TYR A 12 -15.09 -8.09 8.48
CA TYR A 12 -15.73 -9.30 9.01
C TYR A 12 -17.23 -9.15 9.36
N GLY A 13 -17.97 -8.35 8.58
CA GLY A 13 -19.41 -8.12 8.79
C GLY A 13 -19.75 -7.03 9.81
N GLU A 14 -18.75 -6.48 10.49
CA GLU A 14 -18.91 -5.48 11.56
C GLU A 14 -18.28 -4.13 11.19
N THR A 15 -18.59 -3.08 11.93
CA THR A 15 -17.90 -1.79 11.82
C THR A 15 -16.42 -1.92 12.17
N LEU A 16 -15.56 -1.09 11.57
CA LEU A 16 -14.12 -1.11 11.88
C LEU A 16 -13.89 -0.84 13.38
N PRO A 17 -13.00 -1.62 14.03
CA PRO A 17 -12.57 -1.29 15.37
C PRO A 17 -11.50 -0.16 15.35
N PRO A 18 -11.30 0.58 16.45
CA PRO A 18 -10.40 1.74 16.49
C PRO A 18 -8.96 1.44 16.03
N GLN A 19 -8.40 0.29 16.40
CA GLN A 19 -7.04 -0.10 16.02
C GLN A 19 -6.85 -0.27 14.50
N ASP A 20 -7.93 -0.53 13.76
CA ASP A 20 -7.90 -0.70 12.31
C ASP A 20 -8.21 0.61 11.55
N GLY A 21 -8.44 1.71 12.28
CA GLY A 21 -8.59 3.04 11.70
C GLY A 21 -10.04 3.49 11.51
N ALA A 22 -10.93 3.07 12.40
CA ALA A 22 -12.31 3.56 12.47
C ALA A 22 -12.38 5.11 12.52
N PRO A 23 -13.52 5.71 12.10
CA PRO A 23 -14.68 5.06 11.48
C PRO A 23 -14.50 4.78 9.98
N VAL A 24 -13.51 5.41 9.34
CA VAL A 24 -13.24 5.30 7.91
C VAL A 24 -11.74 5.19 7.68
N ARG A 25 -11.32 4.19 6.90
CA ARG A 25 -9.92 4.04 6.44
C ARG A 25 -9.86 3.91 4.92
N LEU A 26 -8.72 4.28 4.35
CA LEU A 26 -8.42 3.97 2.94
C LEU A 26 -7.88 2.53 2.84
N VAL A 27 -8.21 1.82 1.76
CA VAL A 27 -7.60 0.54 1.38
C VAL A 27 -7.17 0.59 -0.08
N VAL A 28 -5.88 0.33 -0.32
CA VAL A 28 -5.31 0.23 -1.68
C VAL A 28 -4.52 -1.07 -1.80
N PRO A 29 -5.14 -2.16 -2.30
CA PRO A 29 -4.66 -3.51 -2.04
C PRO A 29 -3.35 -3.90 -2.74
N TRP A 30 -2.95 -3.18 -3.79
CA TRP A 30 -1.71 -3.44 -4.54
C TRP A 30 -0.50 -2.66 -4.04
N LYS A 31 -0.67 -1.84 -3.00
CA LYS A 31 0.37 -0.99 -2.40
C LYS A 31 0.71 -1.47 -0.99
N TYR A 32 1.89 -1.09 -0.51
CA TYR A 32 2.26 -1.34 0.89
C TYR A 32 1.29 -0.65 1.86
N GLY A 33 1.10 -1.26 3.03
CA GLY A 33 0.05 -0.89 3.98
C GLY A 33 0.06 0.58 4.42
N PHE A 34 1.22 1.22 4.44
CA PHE A 34 1.34 2.63 4.84
C PHE A 34 0.67 3.63 3.88
N LYS A 35 0.28 3.21 2.68
CA LYS A 35 -0.54 4.02 1.76
C LYS A 35 -2.03 3.98 2.12
N SER A 36 -2.45 3.05 2.97
CA SER A 36 -3.83 2.85 3.43
C SER A 36 -4.04 3.57 4.77
N ILE A 37 -4.22 4.89 4.71
CA ILE A 37 -4.34 5.77 5.87
C ILE A 37 -5.56 5.43 6.75
N LYS A 38 -5.36 5.49 8.07
CA LYS A 38 -6.36 5.22 9.11
C LYS A 38 -7.08 6.50 9.56
N SER A 39 -8.32 6.37 10.03
CA SER A 39 -9.09 7.44 10.67
C SER A 39 -9.13 8.73 9.86
N LEU A 40 -9.58 8.60 8.60
CA LEU A 40 -9.66 9.71 7.64
C LEU A 40 -10.63 10.80 8.13
N ILE A 41 -10.12 12.02 8.25
CA ILE A 41 -10.94 13.21 8.59
C ILE A 41 -11.11 14.20 7.42
N LYS A 42 -10.25 14.12 6.40
CA LYS A 42 -10.23 15.08 5.29
C LYS A 42 -9.71 14.45 4.02
N ILE A 43 -10.40 14.70 2.92
CA ILE A 43 -9.94 14.41 1.56
C ILE A 43 -9.91 15.73 0.81
N LYS A 44 -8.77 16.04 0.19
CA LYS A 44 -8.58 17.27 -0.60
C LYS A 44 -8.00 16.90 -1.96
N LEU A 45 -8.64 17.36 -3.03
CA LEU A 45 -8.05 17.34 -4.37
C LEU A 45 -7.08 18.52 -4.50
N VAL A 46 -5.88 18.25 -5.02
CA VAL A 46 -4.77 19.20 -5.13
C VAL A 46 -4.17 19.12 -6.53
N GLY A 47 -3.57 20.23 -7.00
CA GLY A 47 -2.98 20.31 -8.35
C GLY A 47 -1.56 19.76 -8.48
N SER A 48 -0.93 19.39 -7.36
CA SER A 48 0.43 18.84 -7.31
C SER A 48 0.50 17.64 -6.37
N GLN A 49 1.54 16.80 -6.53
CA GLN A 49 1.74 15.62 -5.70
C GLN A 49 1.90 16.03 -4.22
N PRO A 50 1.01 15.59 -3.31
CA PRO A 50 1.10 15.96 -1.90
C PRO A 50 2.23 15.19 -1.19
N PRO A 51 2.76 15.72 -0.07
CA PRO A 51 3.68 14.98 0.77
C PRO A 51 3.00 13.77 1.42
N THR A 52 3.79 12.77 1.82
CA THR A 52 3.27 11.59 2.53
C THR A 52 4.14 11.27 3.74
N THR A 53 3.53 10.88 4.87
CA THR A 53 4.19 10.78 6.17
C THR A 53 5.48 9.96 6.14
N TRP A 54 5.43 8.75 5.56
CA TRP A 54 6.60 7.86 5.51
C TRP A 54 7.69 8.37 4.56
N ASN A 55 7.32 8.96 3.43
CA ASN A 55 8.29 9.57 2.52
C ASN A 55 8.95 10.82 3.11
N MET A 56 8.26 11.57 3.97
CA MET A 56 8.87 12.69 4.71
C MET A 56 9.79 12.20 5.82
N ALA A 57 9.43 11.10 6.49
CA ALA A 57 10.20 10.56 7.61
C ALA A 57 11.51 9.90 7.16
N THR A 58 11.44 9.11 6.09
CA THR A 58 12.58 8.34 5.55
C THR A 58 12.44 8.22 4.02
N PRO A 59 12.74 9.30 3.26
CA PRO A 59 12.55 9.35 1.81
C PRO A 59 13.34 8.30 1.03
N GLU A 60 14.46 7.84 1.57
CA GLU A 60 15.30 6.77 1.02
C GLU A 60 14.69 5.37 1.16
N GLU A 61 13.69 5.20 2.02
CA GLU A 61 13.04 3.92 2.30
C GLU A 61 11.62 3.80 1.70
N TYR A 62 10.90 4.92 1.66
CA TYR A 62 9.49 4.93 1.28
C TYR A 62 9.21 6.02 0.24
N GLY A 63 8.91 5.61 -0.99
CA GLY A 63 8.53 6.52 -2.07
C GLY A 63 7.05 6.91 -2.04
N PHE A 64 6.66 7.63 -3.09
CA PHE A 64 5.28 8.10 -3.21
C PHE A 64 4.33 6.98 -3.67
N TYR A 65 4.73 6.18 -4.67
CA TYR A 65 3.84 5.19 -5.28
C TYR A 65 3.77 3.91 -4.46
N SER A 66 4.91 3.38 -4.02
CA SER A 66 5.03 2.25 -3.10
C SER A 66 4.12 1.06 -3.48
N ASN A 67 4.17 0.70 -4.76
CA ASN A 67 3.54 -0.51 -5.27
C ASN A 67 4.29 -1.73 -4.69
N VAL A 68 3.54 -2.77 -4.29
CA VAL A 68 4.16 -4.02 -3.83
C VAL A 68 4.96 -4.62 -4.99
N ASN A 69 6.26 -4.80 -4.81
CA ASN A 69 7.16 -5.25 -5.86
C ASN A 69 8.25 -6.17 -5.28
N PRO A 70 8.20 -7.48 -5.54
CA PRO A 70 9.20 -8.43 -5.02
C PRO A 70 10.60 -8.25 -5.63
N LYS A 71 10.74 -7.45 -6.68
CA LYS A 71 12.00 -7.19 -7.39
C LYS A 71 12.71 -5.92 -6.90
N VAL A 72 12.13 -5.22 -5.92
CA VAL A 72 12.68 -4.00 -5.35
C VAL A 72 12.68 -4.16 -3.83
N ASP A 73 13.87 -4.37 -3.29
CA ASP A 73 14.04 -4.56 -1.86
C ASP A 73 13.94 -3.23 -1.12
N HIS A 74 13.52 -3.31 0.14
CA HIS A 74 13.65 -2.20 1.05
C HIS A 74 15.13 -2.06 1.46
N PRO A 75 15.67 -0.86 1.75
CA PRO A 75 17.09 -0.69 2.06
C PRO A 75 17.64 -1.59 3.18
N ARG A 76 16.76 -2.03 4.09
CA ARG A 76 17.11 -2.86 5.24
C ARG A 76 16.69 -4.34 5.15
N TRP A 77 15.87 -4.74 4.18
CA TRP A 77 15.40 -6.13 4.06
C TRP A 77 14.86 -6.45 2.67
N SER A 78 14.88 -7.73 2.30
CA SER A 78 14.30 -8.15 1.03
C SER A 78 12.78 -8.16 1.04
N GLN A 79 12.18 -7.75 -0.08
CA GLN A 79 10.73 -7.78 -0.31
C GLN A 79 10.28 -9.02 -1.09
N ALA A 80 11.20 -9.90 -1.46
CA ALA A 80 10.91 -11.09 -2.28
C ALA A 80 10.00 -12.12 -1.57
N LYS A 81 9.93 -12.08 -0.24
CA LYS A 81 9.10 -12.97 0.56
C LYS A 81 8.34 -12.20 1.65
N GLU A 82 7.19 -12.73 2.03
CA GLU A 82 6.31 -12.21 3.08
C GLU A 82 5.97 -13.30 4.11
N GLN A 83 5.58 -12.87 5.31
CA GLN A 83 5.02 -13.74 6.35
C GLN A 83 3.50 -13.56 6.38
N ARG A 84 2.75 -14.64 6.13
CA ARG A 84 1.28 -14.60 6.18
C ARG A 84 0.80 -14.91 7.58
N LEU A 85 0.10 -13.94 8.20
CA LEU A 85 -0.50 -14.14 9.51
C LEU A 85 -1.70 -15.11 9.40
N PRO A 86 -1.92 -15.99 10.40
CA PRO A 86 -1.21 -16.06 11.68
C PRO A 86 0.00 -17.01 11.70
N SER A 87 0.59 -17.39 10.55
CA SER A 87 1.68 -18.38 10.46
C SER A 87 3.05 -17.69 10.28
N PRO A 88 3.75 -17.30 11.37
CA PRO A 88 4.86 -16.34 11.30
C PRO A 88 6.18 -16.95 10.82
N PHE A 89 6.23 -18.26 10.55
CA PHE A 89 7.46 -18.96 10.18
C PHE A 89 7.44 -19.49 8.75
N LYS A 90 6.34 -19.30 8.02
CA LYS A 90 6.22 -19.71 6.63
C LYS A 90 6.45 -18.50 5.74
N ASN A 91 7.58 -18.52 5.02
CA ASN A 91 7.87 -17.51 4.03
C ASN A 91 7.10 -17.83 2.73
N HIS A 92 6.29 -16.90 2.27
CA HIS A 92 5.58 -16.96 1.00
C HIS A 92 6.25 -16.02 0.00
N PRO A 93 6.44 -16.40 -1.27
CA PRO A 93 6.88 -15.44 -2.29
C PRO A 93 5.88 -14.28 -2.38
N THR A 94 6.39 -13.04 -2.32
CA THR A 94 5.58 -11.85 -2.50
C THR A 94 5.17 -11.72 -3.96
N GLU A 95 3.90 -11.44 -4.22
CA GLU A 95 3.38 -11.29 -5.58
C GLU A 95 3.54 -9.84 -6.07
N MET A 96 3.86 -9.68 -7.35
CA MET A 96 3.89 -8.34 -7.98
C MET A 96 2.51 -7.69 -7.86
N PHE A 97 2.47 -6.42 -7.48
CA PHE A 97 1.24 -5.69 -7.18
C PHE A 97 0.33 -6.41 -6.17
N ASN A 98 0.92 -7.22 -5.28
CA ASN A 98 0.21 -8.02 -4.29
C ASN A 98 -0.86 -8.96 -4.91
N GLY A 99 -0.58 -9.48 -6.11
CA GLY A 99 -1.48 -10.38 -6.84
C GLY A 99 -2.50 -9.67 -7.75
N TYR A 100 -2.53 -8.34 -7.78
CA TYR A 100 -3.48 -7.55 -8.59
C TYR A 100 -2.89 -7.07 -9.92
N GLY A 101 -1.82 -7.72 -10.41
CA GLY A 101 -1.06 -7.25 -11.57
C GLY A 101 -1.91 -7.06 -12.82
N ASP A 102 -2.77 -8.02 -13.13
CA ASP A 102 -3.63 -7.98 -14.32
C ASP A 102 -4.61 -6.79 -14.30
N GLN A 103 -4.99 -6.32 -13.12
CA GLN A 103 -5.91 -5.19 -12.96
C GLN A 103 -5.18 -3.84 -12.95
N VAL A 104 -3.98 -3.75 -12.36
CA VAL A 104 -3.35 -2.45 -12.04
C VAL A 104 -2.09 -2.13 -12.83
N ALA A 105 -1.46 -3.10 -13.50
CA ALA A 105 -0.17 -2.89 -14.14
C ALA A 105 -0.22 -1.80 -15.23
N SER A 106 -1.33 -1.71 -15.96
CA SER A 106 -1.55 -0.71 -17.02
C SER A 106 -1.50 0.74 -16.51
N LEU A 107 -1.81 0.99 -15.23
CA LEU A 107 -1.68 2.31 -14.61
C LEU A 107 -0.23 2.79 -14.52
N TYR A 108 0.72 1.85 -14.62
CA TYR A 108 2.14 2.11 -14.41
C TYR A 108 3.02 1.87 -15.63
N THR A 109 2.43 1.66 -16.80
CA THR A 109 3.18 1.45 -18.04
C THR A 109 4.13 2.63 -18.32
N GLY A 110 5.40 2.30 -18.59
CA GLY A 110 6.44 3.29 -18.87
C GLY A 110 7.06 3.98 -17.64
N MET A 111 6.57 3.71 -16.43
CA MET A 111 7.18 4.23 -15.21
C MET A 111 8.30 3.32 -14.71
N ASP A 112 9.38 3.94 -14.22
CA ASP A 112 10.40 3.26 -13.43
C ASP A 112 9.86 3.01 -12.02
N LEU A 113 9.53 1.75 -11.73
CA LEU A 113 9.00 1.31 -10.45
C LEU A 113 10.07 1.19 -9.35
N LYS A 114 11.37 1.23 -9.68
CA LYS A 114 12.46 1.29 -8.70
C LYS A 114 12.65 2.70 -8.19
N LYS A 115 12.64 3.68 -9.10
CA LYS A 115 12.81 5.10 -8.76
C LYS A 115 11.66 5.67 -7.91
N ASN A 116 10.52 4.98 -7.92
CA ASN A 116 9.25 5.43 -7.33
C ASN A 116 8.78 4.54 -6.16
N PHE A 117 9.64 3.62 -5.70
CA PHE A 117 9.40 2.68 -4.61
C PHE A 117 9.30 3.40 -3.27
#